data_AF-D3S041-F1
#
_entry.id   AF-D3S041-F1
#
_cell.length_a   1.000
_cell.length_b   1.000
_cell.length_c   1.000
_cell.angle_alpha   90.00
_cell.angle_beta   90.00
_cell.angle_gamma   90.00
#
_symmetry.space_group_name_H-M   'P 1'
#
loop_
_entity.id
_entity.type
_entity.pdbx_description
1 polymer ?
#
loop_
_entity_poly.entity_id
_entity_poly.type
_entity_poly.pdbx_seq_one_letter_code
_entity_poly.pdbx_strand_id
1 'polypeptide(L)'
;MKIYKVLSLLLIAVLGISFISKIFIAYLNPEIFFFGEKLGGDKARIYLLANALVGIFLVALLLKKDYWKGTVLAILYFGYNACEGYISYQTVTPFTLLSLLLPILTLILLKLDI
;
A
#
# COMPACT_ATOMS: atom_id res chain seq x y z
N MET A 1 4.81 8.83 23.60
CA MET A 1 4.80 7.65 22.68
C MET A 1 5.94 7.82 21.70
N LYS A 2 6.77 6.79 21.44
CA LYS A 2 7.89 6.92 20.47
C LYS A 2 7.35 7.31 19.08
N ILE A 3 8.05 8.20 18.37
CA ILE A 3 7.56 8.82 17.12
C ILE A 3 7.23 7.75 16.05
N TYR A 4 8.05 6.70 15.92
CA TYR A 4 7.78 5.62 14.96
C TYR A 4 6.45 4.90 15.22
N LYS A 5 5.95 4.87 16.45
CA LYS A 5 4.63 4.26 16.77
C LYS A 5 3.49 5.10 16.22
N VAL A 6 3.62 6.43 16.29
CA VAL A 6 2.66 7.37 15.68
C VAL A 6 2.64 7.18 14.17
N LEU A 7 3.82 7.12 13.55
CA LEU A 7 3.93 6.91 12.11
C LEU A 7 3.43 5.53 11.68
N SER A 8 3.66 4.49 12.49
CA SER A 8 3.11 3.15 12.24
C SER A 8 1.59 3.13 12.30
N LEU A 9 0.97 3.88 13.22
CA LEU A 9 -0.49 4.06 13.28
C LEU A 9 -1.01 4.78 12.02
N LEU A 10 -0.33 5.83 11.58
CA LEU A 10 -0.68 6.52 10.34
C LEU A 10 -0.52 5.59 9.13
N LEU A 11 0.54 4.76 9.11
CA LEU A 11 0.79 3.78 8.05
C LEU A 11 -0.33 2.73 7.99
N ILE A 12 -0.81 2.27 9.14
CA ILE A 12 -1.99 1.39 9.22
C ILE A 12 -3.21 2.07 8.59
N ALA A 13 -3.45 3.34 8.90
CA ALA A 13 -4.59 4.08 8.31
C ALA A 13 -4.48 4.20 6.79
N VAL A 14 -3.29 4.53 6.26
CA VAL A 14 -3.04 4.63 4.81
C VAL A 14 -3.20 3.26 4.12
N LEU A 15 -2.71 2.18 4.72
CA LEU A 15 -2.92 0.81 4.23
C LEU A 15 -4.42 0.45 4.21
N GLY A 16 -5.17 0.84 5.25
CA GLY A 16 -6.61 0.63 5.33
C GLY A 16 -7.39 1.37 4.23
N ILE A 17 -7.06 2.64 3.99
CA ILE A 17 -7.63 3.40 2.87
C ILE A 17 -7.30 2.72 1.54
N SER A 18 -6.04 2.32 1.35
CA SER A 18 -5.60 1.64 0.12
C SER A 18 -6.33 0.32 -0.12
N PHE A 19 -6.60 -0.44 0.93
CA PHE A 19 -7.39 -1.67 0.89
C PHE A 19 -8.81 -1.39 0.40
N ILE A 20 -9.49 -0.42 1.02
CA ILE A 20 -10.85 -0.02 0.65
C ILE A 20 -10.89 0.44 -0.81
N SER A 21 -9.98 1.33 -1.22
CA SER A 21 -9.91 1.83 -2.59
C SER A 21 -9.76 0.70 -3.62
N LYS A 22 -8.89 -0.29 -3.37
CA LYS A 22 -8.72 -1.42 -4.28
C LYS A 22 -9.97 -2.29 -4.39
N ILE A 23 -10.70 -2.48 -3.30
CA ILE A 23 -12.00 -3.16 -3.33
C ILE A 23 -12.99 -2.40 -4.21
N PHE A 24 -13.14 -1.09 -4.01
CA PHE A 24 -14.03 -0.27 -4.85
C PHE A 24 -13.66 -0.36 -6.32
N ILE A 25 -12.36 -0.25 -6.65
CA ILE A 25 -11.90 -0.33 -8.04
C ILE A 25 -12.18 -1.71 -8.65
N ALA A 26 -11.99 -2.80 -7.89
CA ALA A 26 -12.26 -4.16 -8.35
C ALA A 26 -13.73 -4.39 -8.77
N TYR A 27 -14.68 -3.66 -8.17
CA TYR A 27 -16.10 -3.73 -8.51
C TYR A 27 -16.52 -2.74 -9.58
N LEU A 28 -16.00 -1.50 -9.54
CA LEU A 28 -16.42 -0.42 -10.44
C LEU A 28 -15.71 -0.46 -11.79
N ASN A 29 -14.39 -0.64 -11.79
CA ASN A 29 -13.58 -0.64 -13.01
C ASN A 29 -12.27 -1.42 -12.78
N PRO A 30 -12.30 -2.76 -12.85
CA PRO A 30 -11.13 -3.58 -12.55
C PRO A 30 -10.00 -3.40 -13.58
N GLU A 31 -10.29 -2.87 -14.75
CA GLU A 31 -9.35 -2.71 -15.87
C GLU A 31 -8.64 -1.35 -15.88
N ILE A 32 -8.89 -0.49 -14.88
CA ILE A 32 -8.33 0.86 -14.83
C ILE A 32 -6.79 0.88 -14.63
N PHE A 33 -6.22 -0.21 -14.12
CA PHE A 33 -4.78 -0.36 -13.93
C PHE A 33 -4.16 -1.23 -15.03
N PHE A 34 -2.86 -1.09 -15.26
CA PHE A 34 -2.14 -1.72 -16.36
C PHE A 34 -2.26 -3.24 -16.35
N PHE A 35 -2.10 -3.87 -15.18
CA PHE A 35 -2.31 -5.31 -15.07
C PHE A 35 -3.80 -5.67 -15.13
N GLY A 36 -4.69 -4.79 -14.68
CA GLY A 36 -6.12 -4.96 -14.84
C GLY A 36 -6.51 -5.05 -16.32
N GLU A 37 -6.11 -4.07 -17.12
CA GLU A 37 -6.33 -4.03 -18.58
C GLU A 37 -5.75 -5.27 -19.28
N LYS A 38 -4.53 -5.68 -18.91
CA LYS A 38 -3.89 -6.87 -19.49
C LYS A 38 -4.58 -8.19 -19.13
N LEU A 39 -5.16 -8.28 -17.94
CA LEU A 39 -5.78 -9.50 -17.44
C LEU A 39 -7.22 -9.65 -17.92
N GLY A 40 -7.95 -8.54 -18.05
CA GLY A 40 -9.34 -8.46 -18.48
C GLY A 40 -10.34 -9.03 -17.45
N GLY A 41 -11.52 -8.40 -17.36
CA GLY A 41 -12.70 -8.88 -16.65
C GLY A 41 -12.43 -9.45 -15.25
N ASP A 42 -12.78 -10.72 -15.03
CA ASP A 42 -12.70 -11.38 -13.72
C ASP A 42 -11.27 -11.54 -13.21
N LYS A 43 -10.28 -11.75 -14.08
CA LYS A 43 -8.88 -11.90 -13.67
C LYS A 43 -8.33 -10.59 -13.09
N ALA A 44 -8.71 -9.47 -13.69
CA ALA A 44 -8.38 -8.13 -13.19
C ALA A 44 -8.99 -7.88 -11.80
N ARG A 45 -10.24 -8.30 -11.59
CA ARG A 45 -10.90 -8.22 -10.29
C ARG A 45 -10.17 -9.07 -9.24
N ILE A 46 -9.84 -10.33 -9.55
CA ILE A 46 -9.09 -11.23 -8.64
C ILE A 46 -7.73 -10.63 -8.29
N TYR A 47 -7.02 -10.08 -9.27
CA TYR A 47 -5.75 -9.40 -9.06
C TYR A 47 -5.87 -8.24 -8.06
N LEU A 48 -6.85 -7.36 -8.23
CA LEU A 48 -7.07 -6.23 -7.33
C LEU A 48 -7.45 -6.67 -5.92
N LEU A 49 -8.29 -7.71 -5.78
CA LEU A 49 -8.65 -8.27 -4.48
C LEU A 49 -7.45 -8.93 -3.80
N ALA A 50 -6.63 -9.68 -4.53
CA ALA A 50 -5.38 -10.25 -4.00
C ALA A 50 -4.41 -9.15 -3.55
N ASN A 51 -4.26 -8.09 -4.34
CA ASN A 51 -3.44 -6.93 -4.00
C ASN A 51 -3.99 -6.19 -2.77
N ALA A 52 -5.31 -6.11 -2.60
CA ALA A 52 -5.93 -5.61 -1.38
C ALA A 52 -5.58 -6.51 -0.16
N LEU A 53 -5.64 -7.83 -0.32
CA LEU A 53 -5.28 -8.78 0.74
C LEU A 53 -3.81 -8.67 1.18
N VAL A 54 -2.89 -8.32 0.27
CA VAL A 54 -1.51 -8.01 0.66
C VAL A 54 -1.48 -6.79 1.61
N GLY A 55 -2.26 -5.74 1.31
CA GLY A 55 -2.37 -4.56 2.16
C GLY A 55 -2.88 -4.89 3.58
N ILE A 56 -3.91 -5.72 3.72
CA ILE A 56 -4.43 -6.09 5.04
C ILE A 56 -3.46 -6.99 5.83
N PHE A 57 -2.69 -7.84 5.14
CA PHE A 57 -1.63 -8.63 5.76
C PHE A 57 -0.56 -7.72 6.40
N LEU A 58 -0.18 -6.62 5.74
CA LEU A 58 0.75 -5.65 6.30
C LEU A 58 0.19 -4.93 7.53
N VAL A 59 -1.11 -4.60 7.52
CA VAL A 59 -1.80 -4.06 8.70
C VAL A 59 -1.69 -5.03 9.87
N ALA A 60 -1.93 -6.33 9.63
CA ALA A 60 -1.84 -7.34 10.68
C ALA A 60 -0.42 -7.45 11.28
N LEU A 61 0.64 -7.34 10.47
CA LEU A 61 2.02 -7.31 10.96
C LEU A 61 2.29 -6.10 11.86
N LEU A 62 1.87 -4.91 11.42
CA LEU A 62 2.06 -3.66 12.18
C LEU A 62 1.27 -3.67 13.50
N LEU A 63 0.05 -4.23 13.51
CA LEU A 63 -0.76 -4.39 14.73
C LEU A 63 -0.14 -5.40 15.72
N LYS A 64 0.51 -6.45 15.20
CA LYS A 64 1.31 -7.39 16.01
C LYS A 64 2.64 -6.80 16.50
N LYS A 65 2.91 -5.53 16.22
CA LYS A 65 4.14 -4.80 16.59
C LYS A 65 5.41 -5.34 15.92
N ASP A 66 5.30 -6.11 14.84
CA ASP A 66 6.44 -6.45 13.97
C ASP A 66 6.71 -5.29 13.01
N TYR A 67 7.08 -4.14 13.61
CA TYR A 67 7.19 -2.86 12.90
C TYR A 67 8.27 -2.91 11.82
N TRP A 68 9.41 -3.54 12.07
CA TRP A 68 10.49 -3.63 11.08
C TRP A 68 10.03 -4.33 9.81
N LYS A 69 9.50 -5.56 9.92
CA LYS A 69 9.05 -6.32 8.73
C LYS A 69 7.84 -5.67 8.08
N GLY A 70 6.87 -5.20 8.88
CA GLY A 70 5.68 -4.52 8.37
C GLY A 70 6.03 -3.27 7.56
N THR A 71 6.96 -2.45 8.05
CA THR A 71 7.39 -1.23 7.35
C THR A 71 8.20 -1.54 6.09
N VAL A 72 9.15 -2.48 6.14
CA VAL A 72 9.94 -2.86 4.94
C VAL A 72 9.03 -3.38 3.83
N LEU A 73 8.09 -4.27 4.16
CA LEU A 73 7.14 -4.80 3.18
C LEU A 73 6.16 -3.73 2.69
N ALA A 74 5.79 -2.76 3.53
CA ALA A 74 4.97 -1.61 3.10
C ALA A 74 5.68 -0.73 2.06
N ILE A 75 7.00 -0.52 2.18
CA ILE A 75 7.78 0.19 1.15
C ILE A 75 7.68 -0.54 -0.20
N LEU A 76 7.87 -1.86 -0.20
CA LEU A 76 7.77 -2.66 -1.43
C LEU A 76 6.36 -2.63 -2.02
N TYR A 77 5.34 -2.78 -1.17
CA TYR A 77 3.94 -2.74 -1.58
C TYR A 77 3.56 -1.38 -2.20
N PHE A 78 3.89 -0.27 -1.54
CA PHE A 78 3.60 1.06 -2.09
C PHE A 78 4.47 1.38 -3.30
N GLY A 79 5.72 0.92 -3.34
CA GLY A 79 6.60 1.01 -4.52
C GLY A 79 5.98 0.36 -5.74
N TYR A 80 5.55 -0.89 -5.60
CA TYR A 80 4.87 -1.62 -6.66
C TYR A 80 3.62 -0.88 -7.16
N ASN A 81 2.72 -0.49 -6.24
CA ASN A 81 1.47 0.18 -6.61
C ASN A 81 1.70 1.59 -7.19
N ALA A 82 2.75 2.29 -6.77
CA ALA A 82 3.14 3.58 -7.35
C ALA A 82 3.65 3.41 -8.78
N CYS A 83 4.51 2.42 -9.04
CA CYS A 83 4.97 2.11 -10.38
C CYS A 83 3.81 1.72 -11.30
N GLU A 84 2.91 0.84 -10.84
CA GLU A 84 1.73 0.44 -11.60
C GLU A 84 0.83 1.65 -11.92
N GLY A 85 0.50 2.46 -10.90
CA GLY A 85 -0.30 3.67 -11.10
C GLY A 85 0.35 4.67 -12.05
N TYR A 86 1.67 4.88 -11.94
CA TYR A 86 2.39 5.76 -12.86
C TYR A 86 2.34 5.25 -14.31
N ILE A 87 2.53 3.95 -14.54
CA ILE A 87 2.44 3.37 -15.89
C ILE A 87 1.03 3.54 -16.46
N SER A 88 -0.01 3.34 -15.64
CA SER A 88 -1.42 3.45 -16.06
C SER A 88 -1.86 4.87 -16.37
N TYR A 89 -1.49 5.85 -15.53
CA TYR A 89 -2.04 7.20 -15.61
C TYR A 89 -1.01 8.25 -16.04
N GLN A 90 0.27 7.86 -16.21
CA GLN A 90 1.40 8.75 -16.53
C GLN A 90 1.56 9.91 -15.53
N THR A 91 1.06 9.73 -14.31
CA THR A 91 1.08 10.73 -13.24
C THR A 91 1.24 10.09 -11.88
N VAL A 92 1.78 10.85 -10.92
CA VAL A 92 1.92 10.43 -9.52
C VAL A 92 1.05 11.33 -8.66
N THR A 93 0.07 10.73 -7.98
CA THR A 93 -0.81 11.51 -7.10
C THR A 93 -0.10 11.87 -5.79
N PRO A 94 -0.49 12.99 -5.14
CA PRO A 94 0.02 13.33 -3.81
C PRO A 94 -0.19 12.22 -2.78
N PHE A 95 -1.29 11.47 -2.89
CA PHE A 95 -1.57 10.33 -2.02
C PHE A 95 -0.58 9.18 -2.23
N THR A 96 -0.20 8.91 -3.48
CA THR A 96 0.83 7.91 -3.82
C THR A 96 2.19 8.30 -3.23
N LEU A 97 2.57 9.58 -3.34
CA LEU A 97 3.81 10.09 -2.74
C LEU A 97 3.80 9.97 -1.21
N LEU A 98 2.71 10.37 -0.57
CA LEU A 98 2.54 10.23 0.89
C LEU A 98 2.67 8.76 1.32
N SER A 99 2.02 7.85 0.58
CA SER A 99 2.03 6.42 0.86
C SER A 99 3.43 5.79 0.73
N LEU A 100 4.32 6.38 -0.07
CA LEU A 100 5.72 5.97 -0.19
C LEU A 100 6.62 6.60 0.88
N LEU A 101 6.48 7.90 1.13
CA LEU A 101 7.32 8.64 2.06
C LEU A 101 7.08 8.19 3.51
N LEU A 102 5.83 7.92 3.87
CA LEU A 102 5.46 7.54 5.23
C LEU A 102 6.18 6.27 5.74
N PRO A 103 6.18 5.11 5.05
CA PRO A 103 6.92 3.94 5.51
C PRO A 103 8.44 4.16 5.48
N ILE A 104 8.99 4.94 4.54
CA ILE A 104 10.42 5.29 4.53
C ILE A 104 10.80 6.08 5.79
N LEU A 105 10.06 7.12 6.13
CA LEU A 105 10.26 7.91 7.34
C LEU A 105 10.10 7.05 8.60
N THR A 106 9.10 6.17 8.60
CA THR A 106 8.89 5.21 9.71
C THR A 106 10.11 4.32 9.89
N LEU A 107 10.68 3.79 8.81
CA LEU A 107 11.85 2.92 8.86
C LEU A 107 13.11 3.65 9.36
N ILE A 108 13.35 4.87 8.87
CA ILE A 108 14.48 5.71 9.31
C ILE A 108 14.41 5.92 10.82
N LEU A 109 13.26 6.35 11.32
CA LEU A 109 13.07 6.61 12.75
C LEU A 109 13.14 5.34 13.59
N LEU A 110 12.67 4.21 13.05
CA LEU A 110 12.78 2.94 13.74
C LEU A 110 14.24 2.48 13.87
N LYS A 111 15.08 2.76 12.86
CA LYS A 111 16.52 2.45 12.89
C LYS A 111 17.32 3.36 13.82
N LEU A 112 16.92 4.63 13.99
CA LEU A 112 17.55 5.57 14.91
C LEU A 112 17.26 5.28 16.40
N ASP A 113 16.21 4.51 16.68
CA ASP A 113 15.74 4.15 18.03
C ASP A 113 16.28 2.78 18.52
N ILE A 114 17.06 2.09 17.67
CA ILE A 114 17.78 0.82 17.94
C ILE A 114 19.22 1.15 18.31
#